data_AF-A0A822GCG5-F1
#
_entry.id   AF-A0A822GCG5-F1
#
_cell.length_a   1.000
_cell.length_b   1.000
_cell.length_c   1.000
_cell.angle_alpha   90.00
_cell.angle_beta   90.00
_cell.angle_gamma   90.00
#
_symmetry.space_group_name_H-M   'P 1'
#
loop_
_entity.id
_entity.type
_entity.pdbx_description
1 polymer ?
#
loop_
_entity_poly.entity_id
_entity_poly.type
_entity_poly.pdbx_seq_one_letter_code
_entity_poly.pdbx_strand_id
1 'polypeptide(L)'
;YDWLKLIKQEIKNKFIIRTNFEEQQNDPRALNGYTMENVKKIFQYLIDYNQKRQEEVFRNRLQSCSICTDIIPGIDCIRLHRCGHFYCRTCLNHYIRMTLDNGKFGENLLCPRDHCKQVLLPTEIKQTIQNEKLYERYERLTLQHGLESMKDIVWCP
;
A
#
# COMPACT_ATOMS: atom_id res chain seq x y z
N TYR A 1 12.89 1.62 -26.51
CA TYR A 1 12.05 0.75 -25.67
C TYR A 1 10.59 1.09 -25.87
N ASP A 2 9.73 0.11 -26.15
CA ASP A 2 8.31 0.32 -26.49
C ASP A 2 7.48 0.95 -25.36
N TRP A 3 7.87 0.73 -24.11
CA TRP A 3 7.20 1.36 -22.95
C TRP A 3 7.32 2.90 -22.95
N LEU A 4 8.41 3.47 -23.49
CA LEU A 4 8.57 4.92 -23.60
C LEU A 4 7.62 5.53 -24.64
N LYS A 5 7.28 4.78 -25.72
CA LYS A 5 6.32 5.22 -26.72
C LYS A 5 4.90 5.21 -26.15
N LEU A 6 4.54 4.14 -25.43
CA LEU A 6 3.25 4.00 -24.75
C LEU A 6 3.03 5.10 -23.71
N ILE A 7 4.03 5.37 -22.86
CA ILE A 7 3.95 6.46 -21.87
C ILE A 7 3.82 7.82 -22.56
N LYS A 8 4.62 8.11 -23.60
CA LYS A 8 4.50 9.36 -24.35
C LYS A 8 3.12 9.54 -24.98
N GLN A 9 2.51 8.47 -25.48
CA GLN A 9 1.19 8.50 -26.10
C GLN A 9 0.09 8.71 -25.04
N GLU A 10 0.11 7.97 -23.93
CA GLU A 10 -0.87 8.17 -22.86
C GLU A 10 -0.75 9.53 -22.18
N ILE A 11 0.48 10.01 -21.96
CA ILE A 11 0.70 11.35 -21.40
C ILE A 11 0.17 12.42 -22.36
N LYS A 12 0.45 12.33 -23.68
CA LYS A 12 -0.06 13.30 -24.66
C LYS A 12 -1.59 13.25 -24.80
N ASN A 13 -2.20 12.08 -24.62
CA ASN A 13 -3.65 11.90 -24.68
C ASN A 13 -4.36 12.45 -23.44
N LYS A 14 -3.73 12.37 -22.25
CA LYS A 14 -4.32 12.84 -20.98
C LYS A 14 -3.91 14.25 -20.58
N PHE A 15 -2.78 14.73 -21.10
CA PHE A 15 -2.21 16.03 -20.77
C PHE A 15 -1.82 16.74 -22.07
N ILE A 16 -2.23 18.02 -22.21
CA ILE A 16 -1.82 18.86 -23.33
C ILE A 16 -0.35 19.25 -23.11
N ILE A 17 0.58 18.41 -23.57
CA ILE A 17 2.01 18.71 -23.55
C ILE A 17 2.42 19.23 -24.93
N ARG A 18 2.60 20.55 -25.05
CA ARG A 18 3.21 21.16 -26.23
C ARG A 18 4.70 20.80 -26.25
N THR A 19 5.11 19.99 -27.23
CA THR A 19 6.49 19.45 -27.32
C THR A 19 7.39 20.19 -28.31
N ASN A 20 6.93 21.30 -28.91
CA ASN A 20 7.76 22.10 -29.80
C ASN A 20 8.63 23.05 -28.97
N PHE A 21 9.86 22.61 -28.69
CA PHE A 21 10.95 23.49 -28.27
C PHE A 21 11.63 24.01 -29.54
N GLU A 22 11.01 24.99 -30.21
CA GLU A 22 11.78 25.89 -31.06
C GLU A 22 12.35 26.99 -30.16
N GLU A 23 13.64 27.28 -30.35
CA GLU A 23 14.52 28.10 -29.52
C GLU A 23 13.83 29.33 -28.92
N GLN A 24 13.63 29.31 -27.59
CA GLN A 24 13.14 30.48 -26.88
C GLN A 24 14.27 31.51 -26.75
N GLN A 25 14.37 32.42 -27.74
CA GLN A 25 14.66 33.80 -27.39
C GLN A 25 13.60 34.23 -26.35
N ASN A 26 14.05 34.75 -25.21
CA ASN A 26 13.18 35.24 -24.14
C ASN A 26 12.31 36.42 -24.65
N ASP A 27 11.20 36.13 -25.32
CA ASP A 27 10.14 37.11 -25.62
C ASP A 27 9.34 37.32 -24.32
N PRO A 28 9.21 38.57 -23.81
CA PRO A 28 8.46 38.87 -22.59
C PRO A 28 6.96 38.54 -22.67
N ARG A 29 6.44 38.13 -23.84
CA ARG A 29 5.06 37.65 -24.06
C ARG A 29 4.93 36.12 -24.04
N ALA A 30 6.03 35.38 -23.97
CA ALA A 30 6.00 33.92 -23.89
C ALA A 30 5.69 33.46 -22.45
N LEU A 31 4.41 33.25 -22.16
CA LEU A 31 3.97 32.48 -20.99
C LEU A 31 4.56 31.08 -21.11
N ASN A 32 5.49 30.72 -20.20
CA ASN A 32 5.95 29.34 -20.07
C ASN A 32 4.72 28.45 -19.85
N GLY A 33 4.31 27.70 -20.89
CA GLY A 33 3.05 26.95 -20.92
C GLY A 33 2.98 25.77 -19.94
N TYR A 34 4.05 25.56 -19.19
CA TYR A 34 4.10 24.63 -18.06
C TYR A 34 3.70 25.36 -16.78
N THR A 35 2.45 25.21 -16.39
CA THR A 35 2.06 25.53 -15.02
C THR A 35 2.63 24.45 -14.10
N MET A 36 3.09 24.84 -12.91
CA MET A 36 3.50 23.89 -11.86
C MET A 36 2.38 22.88 -11.54
N GLU A 37 1.13 23.27 -11.77
CA GLU A 37 -0.04 22.41 -11.65
C GLU A 37 -0.05 21.26 -12.67
N ASN A 38 0.30 21.52 -13.92
CA ASN A 38 0.39 20.47 -14.94
C ASN A 38 1.51 19.47 -14.64
N VAL A 39 2.66 19.97 -14.16
CA VAL A 39 3.78 19.12 -13.76
C VAL A 39 3.40 18.22 -12.58
N LYS A 40 2.71 18.76 -11.56
CA LYS A 40 2.18 17.99 -10.43
C LYS A 40 1.21 16.90 -10.88
N LYS A 41 0.28 17.22 -11.79
CA LYS A 41 -0.69 16.24 -12.32
C LYS A 41 -0.01 15.10 -13.08
N ILE A 42 0.98 15.41 -13.93
CA ILE A 42 1.75 14.40 -14.66
C ILE A 42 2.53 13.52 -13.67
N PHE A 43 3.17 14.12 -12.68
CA PHE A 43 3.93 13.40 -11.67
C PHE A 43 3.03 12.45 -10.87
N GLN A 44 1.86 12.91 -10.42
CA GLN A 44 0.89 12.08 -9.73
C GLN A 44 0.41 10.91 -10.63
N TYR A 45 0.09 11.20 -11.89
CA TYR A 45 -0.32 10.16 -12.84
C TYR A 45 0.77 9.08 -13.03
N LEU A 46 2.04 9.47 -13.11
CA LEU A 46 3.16 8.53 -13.24
C LEU A 46 3.32 7.65 -12.01
N ILE A 47 3.15 8.21 -10.80
CA ILE A 47 3.15 7.44 -9.54
C ILE A 47 2.01 6.43 -9.55
N ASP A 48 0.79 6.88 -9.83
CA ASP A 48 -0.40 6.03 -9.84
C ASP A 48 -0.28 4.91 -10.89
N TYR A 49 0.22 5.22 -12.08
CA TYR A 49 0.44 4.24 -13.14
C TYR A 49 1.46 3.19 -12.72
N ASN A 50 2.61 3.61 -12.19
CA ASN A 50 3.64 2.68 -11.73
C ASN A 50 3.10 1.77 -10.61
N GLN A 51 2.37 2.33 -9.65
CA GLN A 51 1.76 1.55 -8.56
C GLN A 51 0.75 0.53 -9.09
N LYS A 52 -0.15 0.94 -10.00
CA LYS A 52 -1.12 0.03 -10.64
C LYS A 52 -0.43 -1.08 -11.41
N ARG A 53 0.60 -0.76 -12.20
CA ARG A 53 1.37 -1.76 -12.96
C ARG A 53 2.09 -2.74 -12.05
N GLN A 54 2.71 -2.28 -10.96
CA GLN A 54 3.35 -3.17 -10.00
C GLN A 54 2.35 -4.12 -9.35
N GLU A 55 1.16 -3.61 -9.01
CA GLU A 55 0.09 -4.42 -8.43
C GLU A 55 -0.44 -5.46 -9.44
N GLU A 56 -0.68 -5.08 -10.69
CA GLU A 56 -1.06 -6.01 -11.77
C GLU A 56 -0.02 -7.12 -11.96
N VAL A 57 1.27 -6.74 -12.01
CA VAL A 57 2.37 -7.69 -12.16
C VAL A 57 2.45 -8.63 -10.95
N PHE A 58 2.28 -8.11 -9.74
CA PHE A 58 2.28 -8.93 -8.52
C PHE A 58 1.14 -9.95 -8.55
N ARG A 59 -0.09 -9.49 -8.81
CA ARG A 59 -1.30 -10.34 -8.83
C ARG A 59 -1.24 -11.46 -9.86
N ASN A 60 -0.63 -11.19 -11.02
CA ASN A 60 -0.53 -12.14 -12.13
C ASN A 60 0.70 -13.06 -12.06
N ARG A 61 1.55 -12.92 -11.05
CA ARG A 61 2.73 -13.77 -10.86
C ARG A 61 2.51 -14.77 -9.73
N LEU A 62 3.18 -15.91 -9.84
CA LEU A 62 3.32 -16.84 -8.73
C LEU A 62 4.31 -16.28 -7.72
N GLN A 63 3.98 -16.45 -6.44
CA GLN A 63 4.70 -15.93 -5.30
C GLN A 63 4.93 -17.07 -4.31
N SER A 64 6.10 -17.11 -3.66
CA SER A 64 6.40 -18.12 -2.63
C SER A 64 6.23 -17.51 -1.24
N CYS A 65 5.34 -18.08 -0.43
CA CYS A 65 5.11 -17.59 0.92
C CYS A 65 6.34 -17.85 1.81
N SER A 66 6.87 -16.82 2.47
CA SER A 66 8.03 -16.99 3.37
C SER A 66 7.76 -17.78 4.66
N ILE A 67 6.51 -18.17 4.95
CA ILE A 67 6.17 -18.96 6.15
C ILE A 67 6.04 -20.45 5.78
N CYS A 68 5.13 -20.80 4.86
CA CYS A 68 4.90 -22.19 4.46
C CYS A 68 5.69 -22.64 3.23
N THR A 69 6.38 -21.72 2.53
CA THR A 69 7.11 -21.94 1.26
C THR A 69 6.25 -22.29 0.05
N ASP A 70 4.93 -22.46 0.22
CA ASP A 70 4.00 -22.75 -0.87
C ASP A 70 4.01 -21.67 -1.94
N ILE A 71 3.85 -22.12 -3.19
CA ILE A 71 3.74 -21.28 -4.37
C ILE A 71 2.27 -21.00 -4.62
N ILE A 72 1.90 -19.72 -4.64
CA ILE A 72 0.53 -19.26 -4.73
C ILE A 72 0.43 -18.09 -5.72
N PRO A 73 -0.69 -17.94 -6.44
CA PRO A 73 -0.94 -16.74 -7.23
C PRO A 73 -0.89 -15.49 -6.35
N GLY A 74 -0.26 -14.42 -6.83
CA GLY A 74 -0.15 -13.16 -6.09
C GLY A 74 -1.53 -12.55 -5.76
N ILE A 75 -2.55 -12.85 -6.57
CA ILE A 75 -3.94 -12.45 -6.31
C ILE A 75 -4.53 -13.06 -5.02
N ASP A 76 -4.04 -14.23 -4.60
CA ASP A 76 -4.48 -14.92 -3.39
C ASP A 76 -3.58 -14.60 -2.17
N CYS A 77 -2.46 -13.91 -2.41
CA CYS A 77 -1.56 -13.45 -1.37
C CYS A 77 -2.07 -12.16 -0.71
N ILE A 78 -1.70 -11.96 0.56
CA ILE A 78 -1.84 -10.66 1.23
C ILE A 78 -0.48 -9.98 1.20
N ARG A 79 -0.41 -8.78 0.61
CA ARG A 79 0.81 -7.95 0.57
C ARG A 79 0.67 -6.80 1.57
N LEU A 80 1.63 -6.69 2.48
CA LEU A 80 1.68 -5.62 3.47
C LEU A 80 2.21 -4.34 2.81
N HIS A 81 1.44 -3.27 2.83
CA HIS A 81 1.74 -2.02 2.11
C HIS A 81 2.97 -1.31 2.66
N ARG A 82 3.22 -1.36 3.98
CA ARG A 82 4.33 -0.64 4.61
C ARG A 82 5.72 -1.25 4.36
N CYS A 83 5.80 -2.56 4.13
CA CYS A 83 7.08 -3.26 3.90
C CYS A 83 7.16 -4.01 2.56
N GLY A 84 6.04 -4.19 1.86
CA GLY A 84 5.96 -4.95 0.62
C GLY A 84 6.04 -6.47 0.78
N HIS A 85 6.26 -7.00 1.99
CA HIS A 85 6.26 -8.44 2.25
C HIS A 85 4.87 -9.03 2.04
N PHE A 86 4.82 -10.26 1.54
CA PHE A 86 3.58 -10.94 1.23
C PHE A 86 3.53 -12.33 1.83
N TYR A 87 2.32 -12.81 2.09
CA TYR A 87 2.09 -14.10 2.73
C TYR A 87 0.84 -14.78 2.17
N CYS A 88 0.80 -16.10 2.32
CA CYS A 88 -0.40 -16.87 2.13
C CYS A 88 -1.47 -16.42 3.15
N ARG A 89 -2.73 -16.34 2.73
CA ARG A 89 -3.82 -15.89 3.61
C ARG A 89 -3.96 -16.73 4.87
N THR A 90 -3.81 -18.04 4.75
CA THR A 90 -3.89 -18.98 5.88
C THR A 90 -2.76 -18.75 6.88
N CYS A 91 -1.53 -18.57 6.40
CA CYS A 91 -0.34 -18.28 7.19
C CYS A 91 -0.50 -17.00 7.99
N LEU A 92 -0.91 -15.92 7.31
CA LEU A 92 -1.04 -14.61 7.95
C LEU A 92 -2.21 -14.59 8.93
N ASN A 93 -3.33 -15.27 8.62
CA ASN A 93 -4.46 -15.41 9.53
C ASN A 93 -4.05 -16.15 10.81
N HIS A 94 -3.35 -17.27 10.67
CA HIS A 94 -2.85 -18.06 11.79
C HIS A 94 -1.89 -17.23 12.66
N TYR A 95 -0.95 -16.53 12.03
CA TYR A 95 -0.03 -15.61 12.72
C TYR A 95 -0.79 -14.53 13.51
N ILE A 96 -1.76 -13.85 12.91
CA ILE A 96 -2.54 -12.81 13.58
C ILE A 96 -3.27 -13.41 14.79
N ARG A 97 -3.93 -14.55 14.62
CA ARG A 97 -4.63 -15.23 15.71
C ARG A 97 -3.70 -15.55 16.87
N MET A 98 -2.56 -16.21 16.60
CA MET A 98 -1.56 -16.52 17.63
C MET A 98 -1.03 -15.26 18.32
N THR A 99 -0.82 -14.18 17.56
CA THR A 99 -0.28 -12.93 18.10
C THR A 99 -1.29 -12.24 19.03
N LEU A 100 -2.58 -12.27 18.67
CA LEU A 100 -3.67 -11.79 19.54
C LEU A 100 -3.84 -12.65 20.79
N ASP A 101 -3.67 -13.97 20.68
CA ASP A 101 -3.70 -14.89 21.83
C ASP A 101 -2.51 -14.65 22.78
N ASN A 102 -1.36 -14.21 22.25
CA ASN A 102 -0.19 -13.79 23.02
C ASN A 102 -0.29 -12.36 23.60
N GLY A 103 -1.45 -11.72 23.50
CA GLY A 103 -1.67 -10.38 24.05
C GLY A 103 -0.97 -9.25 23.29
N LYS A 104 -0.59 -9.47 22.02
CA LYS A 104 -0.07 -8.42 21.14
C LYS A 104 -1.16 -7.96 20.19
N PHE A 105 -1.49 -6.67 20.26
CA PHE A 105 -2.54 -6.03 19.47
C PHE A 105 -2.11 -4.61 19.07
N GLY A 106 -2.83 -4.01 18.12
CA GLY A 106 -2.53 -2.67 17.60
C GLY A 106 -1.09 -2.53 17.10
N GLU A 107 -0.35 -1.58 17.67
CA GLU A 107 1.04 -1.25 17.32
C GLU A 107 2.04 -2.41 17.52
N ASN A 108 1.67 -3.42 18.31
CA ASN A 108 2.51 -4.59 18.57
C ASN A 108 2.29 -5.74 17.57
N LEU A 109 1.32 -5.61 16.66
CA LEU A 109 1.07 -6.59 15.60
C LEU A 109 1.96 -6.28 14.39
N LEU A 110 3.17 -6.83 14.41
CA LEU A 110 4.22 -6.56 13.44
C LEU A 110 4.26 -7.58 12.29
N CYS A 111 4.96 -7.23 11.22
CA CYS A 111 5.25 -8.11 10.10
C CYS A 111 5.89 -9.43 10.59
N PRO A 112 5.46 -10.61 10.08
CA PRO A 112 6.06 -11.89 10.45
C PRO A 112 7.53 -12.08 10.05
N ARG A 113 8.06 -11.25 9.13
CA ARG A 113 9.44 -11.40 8.65
C ARG A 113 10.43 -10.93 9.69
N ASP A 114 11.51 -11.69 9.84
CA ASP A 114 12.66 -11.33 10.66
C ASP A 114 13.17 -9.91 10.36
N HIS A 115 13.50 -9.19 11.42
CA HIS A 115 13.97 -7.80 11.40
C HIS A 115 12.99 -6.77 10.81
N CYS A 116 11.77 -7.16 10.41
CA CYS A 116 10.76 -6.23 9.94
C CYS A 116 9.87 -5.74 11.09
N LYS A 117 10.02 -4.47 11.46
CA LYS A 117 9.25 -3.83 12.54
C LYS A 117 8.03 -3.03 12.04
N GLN A 118 7.57 -3.32 10.82
CA GLN A 118 6.40 -2.63 10.27
C GLN A 118 5.13 -3.22 10.84
N VAL A 119 4.26 -2.34 11.36
CA VAL A 119 2.94 -2.69 11.91
C VAL A 119 1.99 -3.06 10.77
N LEU A 120 1.16 -4.09 10.99
CA LEU A 120 0.07 -4.45 10.09
C LEU A 120 -1.03 -3.39 10.14
N LEU A 121 -1.53 -2.97 8.98
CA LEU A 121 -2.65 -2.03 8.92
C LEU A 121 -3.98 -2.72 9.27
N PRO A 122 -4.93 -2.02 9.91
CA PRO A 122 -6.28 -2.56 10.17
C PRO A 122 -6.96 -3.10 8.90
N THR A 123 -6.74 -2.44 7.76
CA THR A 123 -7.27 -2.87 6.46
C THR A 123 -6.69 -4.22 6.01
N GLU A 124 -5.38 -4.44 6.21
CA GLU A 124 -4.70 -5.70 5.88
C GLU A 124 -5.17 -6.84 6.80
N ILE A 125 -5.39 -6.53 8.08
CA ILE A 125 -5.91 -7.47 9.08
C ILE A 125 -7.34 -7.88 8.73
N LYS A 126 -8.20 -6.90 8.42
CA LYS A 126 -9.57 -7.14 7.97
C LYS A 126 -9.62 -7.96 6.69
N GLN A 127 -8.73 -7.68 5.74
CA GLN A 127 -8.62 -8.48 4.52
C GLN A 127 -8.18 -9.91 4.81
N THR A 128 -7.35 -10.15 5.82
CA THR A 128 -6.79 -11.48 6.12
C THR A 128 -7.74 -12.34 6.95
N ILE A 129 -8.43 -11.75 7.93
CA ILE A 129 -9.32 -12.44 8.85
C ILE A 129 -10.67 -12.70 8.16
N GLN A 130 -10.97 -13.97 7.88
CA GLN A 130 -12.28 -14.37 7.37
C GLN A 130 -13.33 -14.59 8.50
N ASN A 131 -12.88 -14.69 9.75
CA ASN A 131 -13.75 -14.94 10.90
C ASN A 131 -14.10 -13.63 11.61
N GLU A 132 -15.36 -13.22 11.50
CA GLU A 132 -15.86 -11.97 12.10
C GLU A 132 -15.56 -11.86 13.60
N LYS A 133 -15.71 -12.95 14.37
CA LYS A 133 -15.45 -12.95 15.83
C LYS A 133 -13.99 -12.65 16.16
N LEU A 134 -13.06 -13.08 15.30
CA LEU A 134 -11.64 -12.81 15.51
C LEU A 134 -11.32 -11.34 15.21
N TYR A 135 -11.97 -10.77 14.18
CA TYR A 135 -11.81 -9.36 13.83
C TYR A 135 -12.42 -8.44 14.90
N GLU A 136 -13.63 -8.75 15.39
CA GLU A 136 -14.27 -8.04 16.51
C GLU A 136 -13.39 -8.07 17.77
N ARG A 137 -12.78 -9.23 18.08
CA ARG A 137 -11.82 -9.34 19.18
C ARG A 137 -10.61 -8.43 18.98
N TYR A 138 -10.06 -8.37 17.76
CA TYR A 138 -8.96 -7.47 17.44
C TYR A 138 -9.35 -6.00 17.64
N GLU A 139 -10.53 -5.58 17.17
CA GLU A 139 -11.01 -4.20 17.32
C GLU A 139 -11.20 -3.84 18.79
N ARG A 140 -11.84 -4.71 19.57
CA ARG A 140 -12.04 -4.50 21.02
C ARG A 140 -10.71 -4.36 21.76
N LEU A 141 -9.75 -5.26 21.51
CA LEU A 141 -8.44 -5.22 22.17
C LEU A 141 -7.64 -3.97 21.77
N THR A 142 -7.70 -3.59 20.50
CA THR A 142 -7.01 -2.39 20.00
C THR A 142 -7.61 -1.12 20.61
N LEU A 143 -8.93 -1.04 20.70
CA LEU A 143 -9.62 0.08 21.35
C LEU A 143 -9.27 0.14 22.84
N GLN A 144 -9.39 -0.96 23.56
CA GLN A 144 -9.09 -1.03 24.99
C GLN A 144 -7.65 -0.58 25.26
N HIS A 145 -6.67 -1.10 24.52
CA HIS A 145 -5.28 -0.70 24.67
C HIS A 145 -5.04 0.77 24.34
N GLY A 146 -5.71 1.28 23.30
CA GLY A 146 -5.69 2.70 22.97
C GLY A 146 -6.18 3.56 24.14
N LEU A 147 -7.32 3.20 24.74
CA LEU A 147 -7.89 3.90 25.90
C LEU A 147 -6.99 3.79 27.14
N GLU A 148 -6.41 2.63 27.41
CA GLU A 148 -5.47 2.42 28.53
C GLU A 148 -4.16 3.20 28.37
N SER A 149 -3.74 3.48 27.12
CA SER A 149 -2.54 4.30 26.87
C SER A 149 -2.77 5.80 27.12
N MET A 150 -4.03 6.23 27.16
CA MET A 150 -4.42 7.63 27.37
C MET A 150 -4.51 7.93 28.87
N LYS A 151 -3.78 8.95 29.33
CA LYS A 151 -3.66 9.28 30.77
C LYS A 151 -4.87 10.02 31.34
N ASP A 152 -5.77 10.49 30.48
CA ASP A 152 -6.91 11.37 30.76
C ASP A 152 -8.25 10.62 30.77
N ILE A 153 -8.23 9.29 30.59
CA ILE A 153 -9.43 8.46 30.55
C ILE A 153 -9.60 7.74 31.90
N VAL A 154 -10.78 7.87 32.48
CA VAL A 154 -11.22 7.12 33.66
C VAL A 154 -12.43 6.27 33.27
N TRP A 155 -12.43 5.00 33.68
CA TRP A 155 -13.57 4.11 33.45
C TRP A 155 -14.72 4.46 34.39
N CYS A 156 -15.94 4.57 33.87
CA CYS A 156 -17.12 4.69 34.73
C CYS A 156 -17.25 3.42 35.57
N PRO A 157 -17.35 3.54 36.91
CA PRO A 157 -17.61 2.41 37.79
C PRO A 157 -18.99 1.78 37.57
#